data_AF-A0A959J882-F1
#
_entry.id   AF-A0A959J882-F1
#
_cell.length_a   1.000
_cell.length_b   1.000
_cell.length_c   1.000
_cell.angle_alpha   90.00
_cell.angle_beta   90.00
_cell.angle_gamma   90.00
#
_symmetry.space_group_name_H-M   'P 1'
#
loop_
_entity.id
_entity.type
_entity.pdbx_description
1 polymer ?
#
loop_
_entity_poly.entity_id
_entity_poly.type
_entity_poly.pdbx_seq_one_letter_code
_entity_poly.pdbx_strand_id
1 'polypeptide(L)'
;MGNIKLLDFEMTTEPLNAGNLSIQKARDLELAHFFTSNGGRSDIVKVENIIKKYPEENSLKNNLSALYNRLGMVEKSVAISEQLLKDAPDYLFARTNIVLSLLNQKKPDFKRAKSLLGAGDKSIRSLYPDRVVFHQDEVTAYYSALGNYLVKTGDVAGAKEILEILLEAALEDHVATMDLGKKIFFEESIENLKHLEEDRKKIRSVESFPTVIFPKSKTPPLLHHEELKCFYEVDIDSMEEPKLRLLIELPRETLILDLLAILEDSIRRFEVFENNIDEFDESTTFFPVHSIFFLGALEAEPGLQCILNIFRQGEGFLDFWFGDFLEEFTFQTIFALGKNRLDELKAFVLEPNIASSPRLIVVEVLVQFVLHEPARREEVLDWFRDMLRVLLDNPDDETRFDNEFLSFLVGRLVDIRAIELLSVIEEMFEKGWIFESICGKREEIIQEISLGLDPHVFQPQPQNIFEFYSQIYKERGAPRDFSDDNHLKGKLSSKVERYLLEIGAAVFSDKEEDDIFNLENSFADRRVPEYANPVETYKRESPRIGRNDPCPCGSGKKYKKCCWNKRE
;
A
#
# COMPACT_ATOMS: atom_id res chain seq x y z
N MET A 1 5.11 27.45 19.81
CA MET A 1 4.19 28.32 19.05
C MET A 1 5.02 29.15 18.10
N GLY A 2 5.42 28.54 16.99
CA GLY A 2 6.21 29.20 15.94
C GLY A 2 5.27 29.86 14.96
N ASN A 3 5.57 31.10 14.58
CA ASN A 3 4.88 31.82 13.52
C ASN A 3 5.00 31.03 12.21
N ILE A 4 3.91 30.38 11.79
CA ILE A 4 3.80 29.81 10.44
C ILE A 4 3.53 30.98 9.50
N LYS A 5 4.41 31.16 8.53
CA LYS A 5 4.33 32.22 7.52
C LYS A 5 3.45 31.77 6.34
N LEU A 6 2.25 31.25 6.60
CA LEU A 6 1.30 30.80 5.56
C LEU A 6 -0.12 31.37 5.72
N LEU A 7 -0.53 31.80 6.92
CA LEU A 7 -1.88 32.35 7.12
C LEU A 7 -1.75 33.85 7.40
N ASP A 8 -2.19 34.67 6.46
CA ASP A 8 -2.27 36.12 6.62
C ASP A 8 -3.48 36.55 7.48
N PHE A 9 -4.01 35.63 8.29
CA PHE A 9 -5.18 35.74 9.16
C PHE A 9 -5.02 34.89 10.44
N GLU A 10 -5.88 35.14 11.43
CA GLU A 10 -6.00 34.41 12.69
C GLU A 10 -7.21 33.45 12.65
N MET A 11 -7.07 32.26 13.21
CA MET A 11 -8.14 31.27 13.34
C MET A 11 -8.68 31.22 14.77
N THR A 12 -10.00 31.10 14.93
CA THR A 12 -10.68 30.93 16.22
C THR A 12 -11.62 29.72 16.21
N THR A 13 -11.76 29.08 17.36
CA THR A 13 -12.79 28.05 17.63
C THR A 13 -13.98 28.60 18.42
N GLU A 14 -13.89 29.86 18.87
CA GLU A 14 -14.96 30.52 19.60
C GLU A 14 -16.03 31.04 18.63
N PRO A 15 -17.34 30.89 18.96
CA PRO A 15 -18.41 31.42 18.13
C PRO A 15 -18.26 32.93 17.98
N LEU A 16 -18.17 33.42 16.74
CA LEU A 16 -18.02 34.85 16.46
C LEU A 16 -19.24 35.69 16.92
N ASN A 17 -20.38 35.05 17.17
CA ASN A 17 -21.62 35.67 17.67
C ASN A 17 -22.32 34.80 18.72
N ALA A 18 -21.79 34.73 19.95
CA ALA A 18 -22.44 34.01 21.05
C ALA A 18 -23.58 34.83 21.67
N GLY A 19 -24.77 34.80 21.06
CA GLY A 19 -26.00 35.32 21.67
C GLY A 19 -26.60 34.33 22.69
N ASN A 20 -27.31 34.83 23.71
CA ASN A 20 -28.08 33.98 24.61
C ASN A 20 -29.27 33.34 23.86
N LEU A 21 -29.11 32.07 23.47
CA LEU A 21 -30.16 31.28 22.82
C LEU A 21 -31.13 30.69 23.85
N SER A 22 -32.43 30.63 23.50
CA SER A 22 -33.38 29.83 24.28
C SER A 22 -33.12 28.34 24.04
N ILE A 23 -33.40 27.49 25.05
CA ILE A 23 -33.24 26.02 24.95
C ILE A 23 -33.98 25.46 23.72
N GLN A 24 -35.16 26.01 23.40
CA GLN A 24 -35.94 25.56 22.25
C GLN A 24 -35.26 25.93 20.92
N LYS A 25 -34.70 27.15 20.81
CA LYS A 25 -33.98 27.56 19.59
C LYS A 25 -32.72 26.71 19.38
N ALA A 26 -31.98 26.42 20.45
CA ALA A 26 -30.81 25.54 20.38
C ALA A 26 -31.16 24.14 19.84
N ARG A 27 -32.22 23.52 20.38
CA ARG A 27 -32.70 22.20 19.90
C ARG A 27 -33.16 22.22 18.45
N ASP A 28 -33.86 23.27 18.03
CA ASP A 28 -34.32 23.40 16.64
C ASP A 28 -33.13 23.58 15.67
N LEU A 29 -32.07 24.31 16.06
CA LEU A 29 -30.84 24.45 15.29
C LEU A 29 -30.08 23.11 15.17
N GLU A 30 -29.90 22.39 16.29
CA GLU A 30 -29.28 21.06 16.31
C GLU A 30 -30.04 20.07 15.42
N LEU A 31 -31.37 20.09 15.47
CA LEU A 31 -32.20 19.20 14.67
C LEU A 31 -32.07 19.50 13.17
N ALA A 32 -31.99 20.77 12.78
CA ALA A 32 -31.73 21.15 11.40
C ALA A 32 -30.34 20.70 10.92
N HIS A 33 -29.32 20.81 11.77
CA HIS A 33 -27.99 20.32 11.49
C HIS A 33 -27.99 18.78 11.33
N PHE A 34 -28.64 18.06 12.24
CA PHE A 34 -28.79 16.60 12.16
C PHE A 34 -29.39 16.14 10.83
N PHE A 35 -30.46 16.81 10.36
CA PHE A 35 -31.08 16.47 9.07
C PHE A 35 -30.19 16.76 7.87
N THR A 36 -29.22 17.66 7.98
CA THR A 36 -28.26 17.94 6.90
C THR A 36 -27.49 16.68 6.54
N SER A 37 -26.96 15.98 7.55
CA SER A 37 -26.19 14.75 7.35
C SER A 37 -27.07 13.50 7.22
N ASN A 38 -28.19 13.42 7.94
CA ASN A 38 -28.96 12.16 8.09
C ASN A 38 -30.37 12.18 7.45
N GLY A 39 -30.86 13.33 7.01
CA GLY A 39 -32.25 13.49 6.55
C GLY A 39 -32.54 12.93 5.15
N GLY A 40 -33.80 12.59 4.88
CA GLY A 40 -34.31 12.28 3.55
C GLY A 40 -35.11 13.43 2.93
N ARG A 41 -35.70 13.20 1.75
CA ARG A 41 -36.58 14.19 1.09
C ARG A 41 -37.78 14.62 1.97
N SER A 42 -38.27 13.72 2.82
CA SER A 42 -39.35 14.00 3.79
C SER A 42 -38.95 15.01 4.87
N ASP A 43 -37.66 15.16 5.16
CA ASP A 43 -37.16 16.02 6.24
C ASP A 43 -36.92 17.46 5.79
N ILE A 44 -36.93 17.73 4.48
CA ILE A 44 -36.84 19.08 3.90
C ILE A 44 -37.90 19.99 4.53
N VAL A 45 -39.15 19.53 4.61
CA VAL A 45 -40.26 20.30 5.18
C VAL A 45 -40.02 20.63 6.66
N LYS A 46 -39.32 19.75 7.39
CA LYS A 46 -38.98 19.99 8.81
C LYS A 46 -37.97 21.12 8.92
N VAL A 47 -36.91 21.10 8.11
CA VAL A 47 -35.90 22.16 8.07
C VAL A 47 -36.52 23.49 7.61
N GLU A 48 -37.37 23.49 6.58
CA GLU A 48 -38.10 24.67 6.11
C GLU A 48 -39.01 25.27 7.20
N ASN A 49 -39.68 24.42 7.99
CA ASN A 49 -40.49 24.89 9.10
C ASN A 49 -39.66 25.52 10.22
N ILE A 50 -38.45 25.02 10.47
CA ILE A 50 -37.51 25.61 11.43
C ILE A 50 -37.02 26.98 10.90
N ILE A 51 -36.69 27.07 9.60
CA ILE A 51 -36.33 28.35 8.94
C ILE A 51 -37.45 29.38 9.08
N LYS A 52 -38.72 28.99 8.94
CA LYS A 52 -39.86 29.91 9.14
C LYS A 52 -39.95 30.44 10.57
N LYS A 53 -39.52 29.68 11.57
CA LYS A 53 -39.49 30.12 12.97
C LYS A 53 -38.35 31.11 13.22
N TYR A 54 -37.21 30.91 12.56
CA TYR A 54 -35.98 31.68 12.76
C TYR A 54 -35.40 32.16 11.41
N PRO A 55 -36.12 33.03 10.66
CA PRO A 55 -35.73 33.44 9.31
C PRO A 55 -34.42 34.24 9.26
N GLU A 56 -34.00 34.80 10.40
CA GLU A 56 -32.75 35.53 10.59
C GLU A 56 -31.51 34.62 10.67
N GLU A 57 -31.68 33.32 10.92
CA GLU A 57 -30.58 32.38 11.12
C GLU A 57 -30.05 31.84 9.79
N ASN A 58 -28.96 32.46 9.31
CA ASN A 58 -28.29 32.06 8.07
C ASN A 58 -27.82 30.59 8.06
N SER A 59 -27.44 30.05 9.22
CA SER A 59 -27.03 28.65 9.41
C SER A 59 -28.13 27.65 9.02
N LEU A 60 -29.40 28.00 9.21
CA LEU A 60 -30.51 27.13 8.81
C LEU A 60 -30.69 27.07 7.29
N LYS A 61 -30.55 28.21 6.61
CA LYS A 61 -30.56 28.28 5.14
C LYS A 61 -29.38 27.50 4.56
N ASN A 62 -28.22 27.57 5.22
CA ASN A 62 -27.03 26.78 4.90
C ASN A 62 -27.29 25.27 5.02
N ASN A 63 -27.84 24.82 6.15
CA ASN A 63 -28.21 23.43 6.40
C ASN A 63 -29.18 22.90 5.32
N LEU A 64 -30.17 23.71 4.94
CA LEU A 64 -31.10 23.35 3.87
C LEU A 64 -30.41 23.24 2.50
N SER A 65 -29.49 24.16 2.18
CA SER A 65 -28.72 24.08 0.94
C SER A 65 -27.85 22.83 0.88
N ALA A 66 -27.16 22.49 1.98
CA ALA A 66 -26.34 21.29 2.08
C ALA A 66 -27.18 20.00 1.98
N LEU A 67 -28.36 19.96 2.61
CA LEU A 67 -29.32 18.87 2.45
C LEU A 67 -29.79 18.72 0.99
N TYR A 68 -30.12 19.82 0.32
CA TYR A 68 -30.48 19.77 -1.10
C TYR A 68 -29.34 19.22 -1.96
N ASN A 69 -28.10 19.62 -1.69
CA ASN A 69 -26.93 19.13 -2.41
C ASN A 69 -26.76 17.62 -2.25
N ARG A 70 -26.81 17.11 -1.00
CA ARG A 70 -26.70 15.66 -0.71
C ARG A 70 -27.82 14.84 -1.36
N LEU A 71 -29.02 15.41 -1.47
CA LEU A 71 -30.17 14.77 -2.13
C LEU A 71 -30.16 14.90 -3.67
N GLY A 72 -29.09 15.45 -4.26
CA GLY A 72 -28.94 15.65 -5.70
C GLY A 72 -29.82 16.77 -6.28
N MET A 73 -30.40 17.63 -5.44
CA MET A 73 -31.28 18.73 -5.83
C MET A 73 -30.49 20.02 -6.06
N VAL A 74 -29.52 19.96 -6.98
CA VAL A 74 -28.48 20.98 -7.17
C VAL A 74 -29.04 22.37 -7.45
N GLU A 75 -30.03 22.50 -8.34
CA GLU A 75 -30.63 23.79 -8.66
C GLU A 75 -31.22 24.50 -7.43
N LYS A 76 -31.86 23.74 -6.53
CA LYS A 76 -32.42 24.28 -5.28
C LYS A 76 -31.33 24.67 -4.29
N SER A 77 -30.29 23.85 -4.19
CA SER A 77 -29.12 24.12 -3.35
C SER A 77 -28.44 25.42 -3.76
N VAL A 78 -28.18 25.59 -5.06
CA VAL A 78 -27.57 26.79 -5.65
C VAL A 78 -28.48 28.00 -5.46
N ALA A 79 -29.78 27.90 -5.75
CA ALA A 79 -30.71 29.03 -5.64
C ALA A 79 -30.79 29.58 -4.20
N ILE A 80 -30.84 28.70 -3.20
CA ILE A 80 -30.86 29.13 -1.78
C ILE A 80 -29.54 29.78 -1.38
N SER A 81 -28.40 29.19 -1.77
CA SER A 81 -27.10 29.76 -1.45
C SER A 81 -26.85 31.08 -2.18
N GLU A 82 -27.33 31.26 -3.40
CA GLU A 82 -27.28 32.54 -4.10
C GLU A 82 -28.10 33.61 -3.39
N GLN A 83 -29.30 33.27 -2.93
CA GLN A 83 -30.11 34.19 -2.16
C GLN A 83 -29.43 34.54 -0.83
N LEU A 84 -28.86 33.53 -0.15
CA LEU A 84 -28.13 33.73 1.10
C LEU A 84 -26.91 34.63 0.92
N LEU A 85 -26.15 34.45 -0.17
CA LEU A 85 -24.99 35.29 -0.47
C LEU A 85 -25.39 36.72 -0.85
N LYS A 86 -26.58 36.94 -1.43
CA LYS A 86 -27.12 38.28 -1.66
C LYS A 86 -27.57 38.95 -0.35
N ASP A 87 -28.23 38.20 0.52
CA ASP A 87 -28.76 38.70 1.80
C ASP A 87 -27.63 38.93 2.83
N ALA A 88 -26.59 38.10 2.78
CA ALA A 88 -25.44 38.12 3.68
C ALA A 88 -24.12 37.88 2.90
N PRO A 89 -23.55 38.92 2.26
CA PRO A 89 -22.34 38.80 1.43
C PRO A 89 -21.11 38.24 2.17
N ASP A 90 -21.04 38.45 3.48
CA ASP A 90 -19.96 37.97 4.35
C ASP A 90 -20.13 36.51 4.81
N TYR A 91 -21.25 35.87 4.46
CA TYR A 91 -21.53 34.50 4.87
C TYR A 91 -20.84 33.50 3.92
N LEU A 92 -19.58 33.20 4.21
CA LEU A 92 -18.69 32.36 3.39
C LEU A 92 -19.30 31.00 3.01
N PHE A 93 -20.04 30.34 3.91
CA PHE A 93 -20.59 29.01 3.61
C PHE A 93 -21.56 29.01 2.42
N ALA A 94 -22.26 30.12 2.16
CA ALA A 94 -23.09 30.23 0.96
C ALA A 94 -22.23 30.12 -0.31
N ARG A 95 -21.08 30.78 -0.32
CA ARG A 95 -20.13 30.78 -1.44
C ARG A 95 -19.52 29.39 -1.64
N THR A 96 -19.05 28.73 -0.58
CA THR A 96 -18.44 27.40 -0.67
C THR A 96 -19.46 26.33 -1.05
N ASN A 97 -20.72 26.41 -0.57
CA ASN A 97 -21.79 25.52 -1.00
C ASN A 97 -22.08 25.65 -2.50
N ILE A 98 -22.14 26.88 -3.04
CA ILE A 98 -22.33 27.06 -4.49
C ILE A 98 -21.18 26.40 -5.25
N VAL A 99 -19.93 26.61 -4.82
CA VAL A 99 -18.76 25.97 -5.44
C VAL A 99 -18.90 24.45 -5.46
N LEU A 100 -19.14 23.82 -4.31
CA LEU A 100 -19.28 22.37 -4.22
C LEU A 100 -20.46 21.83 -5.05
N SER A 101 -21.59 22.54 -5.06
CA SER A 101 -22.74 22.20 -5.90
C SER A 101 -22.45 22.34 -7.40
N LEU A 102 -21.64 23.31 -7.82
CA LEU A 102 -21.23 23.44 -9.23
C LEU A 102 -20.24 22.34 -9.63
N LEU A 103 -19.36 21.91 -8.72
CA LEU A 103 -18.38 20.85 -8.95
C LEU A 103 -19.00 19.46 -9.04
N ASN A 104 -20.07 19.20 -8.29
CA ASN A 104 -20.72 17.89 -8.20
C ASN A 104 -21.79 17.64 -9.29
N GLN A 105 -21.93 18.55 -10.26
CA GLN A 105 -22.83 18.34 -11.40
C GLN A 105 -22.23 17.36 -12.41
N LYS A 106 -23.11 16.71 -13.20
CA LYS A 106 -22.68 15.90 -14.37
C LYS A 106 -21.82 16.70 -15.35
N LYS A 107 -22.08 18.00 -15.47
CA LYS A 107 -21.28 18.95 -16.24
C LYS A 107 -20.85 20.08 -15.31
N PRO A 108 -19.68 19.97 -14.67
CA PRO A 108 -19.21 20.98 -13.73
C PRO A 108 -19.00 22.36 -14.39
N ASP A 109 -19.38 23.44 -13.70
CA ASP A 109 -19.08 24.81 -14.13
C ASP A 109 -17.83 25.35 -13.42
N PHE A 110 -16.67 24.96 -13.94
CA PHE A 110 -15.38 25.35 -13.37
C PHE A 110 -15.11 26.84 -13.44
N LYS A 111 -15.62 27.53 -14.47
CA LYS A 111 -15.41 28.98 -14.63
C LYS A 111 -16.11 29.73 -13.50
N ARG A 112 -17.36 29.35 -13.23
CA ARG A 112 -18.13 29.96 -12.16
C ARG A 112 -17.60 29.58 -10.78
N ALA A 113 -17.26 28.31 -10.56
CA ALA A 113 -16.62 27.87 -9.32
C ALA A 113 -15.34 28.67 -9.02
N LYS A 114 -14.44 28.81 -10.00
CA LYS A 114 -13.22 29.63 -9.87
C LYS A 114 -13.53 31.08 -9.48
N SER A 115 -14.51 31.70 -10.14
CA SER A 115 -14.88 33.09 -9.85
C SER A 115 -15.38 33.30 -8.40
N LEU A 116 -15.97 32.26 -7.80
CA LEU A 116 -16.44 32.30 -6.42
C LEU A 116 -15.29 32.08 -5.42
N LEU A 117 -14.24 31.35 -5.79
CA LEU A 117 -13.09 31.06 -4.93
C LEU A 117 -12.07 32.21 -4.80
N GLY A 118 -12.14 33.22 -5.67
CA GLY A 118 -11.33 34.44 -5.59
C GLY A 118 -10.21 34.51 -6.61
N ALA A 119 -9.20 35.35 -6.34
CA ALA A 119 -8.14 35.72 -7.29
C ALA A 119 -7.12 34.61 -7.58
N GLY A 120 -7.18 33.49 -6.87
CA GLY A 120 -6.32 32.32 -7.08
C GLY A 120 -4.97 32.39 -6.35
N ASP A 121 -4.84 33.27 -5.36
CA ASP A 121 -3.69 33.40 -4.46
C ASP A 121 -3.73 32.44 -3.26
N LYS A 122 -4.69 31.51 -3.25
CA LYS A 122 -4.92 30.50 -2.20
C LYS A 122 -5.15 31.09 -0.80
N SER A 123 -5.46 32.39 -0.66
CA SER A 123 -5.84 32.98 0.63
C SER A 123 -7.34 33.27 0.70
N ILE A 124 -7.97 32.87 1.80
CA ILE A 124 -9.35 33.25 2.13
C ILE A 124 -9.54 34.78 2.22
N ARG A 125 -8.48 35.53 2.53
CA ARG A 125 -8.51 37.00 2.60
C ARG A 125 -8.63 37.66 1.23
N SER A 126 -8.37 36.93 0.14
CA SER A 126 -8.70 37.42 -1.20
C SER A 126 -10.20 37.68 -1.39
N LEU A 127 -11.05 36.98 -0.63
CA LEU A 127 -12.49 37.18 -0.60
C LEU A 127 -12.92 38.25 0.40
N TYR A 128 -12.15 38.41 1.48
CA TYR A 128 -12.46 39.32 2.60
C TYR A 128 -11.20 40.08 3.05
N PRO A 129 -10.70 41.06 2.28
CA PRO A 129 -9.41 41.70 2.53
C PRO A 129 -9.30 42.38 3.90
N ASP A 130 -10.42 42.94 4.36
CA ASP A 130 -10.52 43.68 5.62
C ASP A 130 -10.68 42.77 6.85
N ARG A 131 -10.93 41.47 6.64
CA ARG A 131 -11.19 40.51 7.72
C ARG A 131 -9.90 39.76 8.08
N VAL A 132 -9.56 39.80 9.36
CA VAL A 132 -8.31 39.20 9.88
C VAL A 132 -8.54 37.99 10.77
N VAL A 133 -9.77 37.73 11.23
CA VAL A 133 -10.13 36.55 12.05
C VAL A 133 -11.21 35.73 11.35
N PHE A 134 -10.98 34.43 11.24
CA PHE A 134 -11.92 33.45 10.67
C PHE A 134 -12.16 32.30 11.66
N HIS A 135 -13.39 31.78 11.68
CA HIS A 135 -13.68 30.57 12.45
C HIS A 135 -13.07 29.35 11.77
N GLN A 136 -12.67 28.32 12.52
CA GLN A 136 -12.10 27.09 11.97
C GLN A 136 -12.98 26.46 10.87
N ASP A 137 -14.31 26.45 11.04
CA ASP A 137 -15.23 25.90 10.05
C ASP A 137 -15.23 26.72 8.74
N GLU A 138 -14.97 28.02 8.81
CA GLU A 138 -14.84 28.88 7.63
C GLU A 138 -13.55 28.57 6.87
N VAL A 139 -12.44 28.43 7.61
CA VAL A 139 -11.14 28.04 7.09
C VAL A 139 -11.27 26.70 6.38
N THR A 140 -11.78 25.68 7.07
CA THR A 140 -11.95 24.35 6.50
C THR A 140 -12.89 24.36 5.30
N ALA A 141 -14.04 25.03 5.38
CA ALA A 141 -14.98 25.08 4.26
C ALA A 141 -14.38 25.73 3.00
N TYR A 142 -13.60 26.80 3.15
CA TYR A 142 -12.94 27.46 2.03
C TYR A 142 -11.87 26.58 1.40
N TYR A 143 -10.92 26.09 2.21
CA TYR A 143 -9.80 25.32 1.72
C TYR A 143 -10.24 23.95 1.19
N SER A 144 -11.20 23.27 1.83
CA SER A 144 -11.78 22.05 1.26
C SER A 144 -12.47 22.33 -0.08
N ALA A 145 -13.20 23.44 -0.25
CA ALA A 145 -13.82 23.79 -1.53
C ALA A 145 -12.78 24.10 -2.62
N LEU A 146 -11.70 24.80 -2.26
CA LEU A 146 -10.58 25.09 -3.16
C LEU A 146 -9.83 23.81 -3.56
N GLY A 147 -9.50 22.94 -2.60
CA GLY A 147 -8.86 21.65 -2.86
C GLY A 147 -9.72 20.76 -3.76
N ASN A 148 -11.03 20.69 -3.50
CA ASN A 148 -11.97 19.96 -4.36
C ASN A 148 -12.02 20.52 -5.79
N TYR A 149 -11.95 21.84 -5.96
CA TYR A 149 -11.86 22.46 -7.27
C TYR A 149 -10.58 22.05 -8.01
N LEU A 150 -9.44 22.07 -7.33
CA LEU A 150 -8.14 21.69 -7.89
C LEU A 150 -8.12 20.22 -8.32
N VAL A 151 -8.57 19.31 -7.45
CA VAL A 151 -8.78 17.89 -7.77
C VAL A 151 -9.65 17.73 -9.03
N LYS A 152 -10.83 18.36 -9.08
CA LYS A 152 -11.75 18.21 -10.23
C LYS A 152 -11.24 18.84 -11.53
N THR A 153 -10.27 19.74 -11.45
CA THR A 153 -9.62 20.35 -12.62
C THR A 153 -8.30 19.67 -13.01
N GLY A 154 -7.88 18.63 -12.27
CA GLY A 154 -6.68 17.84 -12.53
C GLY A 154 -5.40 18.40 -11.89
N ASP A 155 -5.48 19.44 -11.06
CA ASP A 155 -4.35 20.02 -10.34
C ASP A 155 -4.17 19.34 -8.97
N VAL A 156 -3.72 18.09 -8.98
CA VAL A 156 -3.54 17.29 -7.76
C VAL A 156 -2.41 17.86 -6.89
N ALA A 157 -1.32 18.34 -7.49
CA ALA A 157 -0.23 19.00 -6.78
C ALA A 157 -0.72 20.24 -6.03
N GLY A 158 -1.49 21.10 -6.71
CA GLY A 158 -2.12 22.25 -6.07
C GLY A 158 -3.08 21.85 -4.94
N ALA A 159 -3.82 20.74 -5.09
CA ALA A 159 -4.69 20.21 -4.04
C ALA A 159 -3.90 19.71 -2.82
N LYS A 160 -2.74 19.09 -3.02
CA LYS A 160 -1.82 18.70 -1.94
C LYS A 160 -1.32 19.91 -1.16
N GLU A 161 -0.98 21.01 -1.81
CA GLU A 161 -0.62 22.26 -1.12
C GLU A 161 -1.78 22.80 -0.27
N ILE A 162 -3.03 22.68 -0.75
CA ILE A 162 -4.21 23.07 0.05
C ILE A 162 -4.41 22.14 1.26
N LEU A 163 -4.19 20.85 1.07
CA LEU A 163 -4.23 19.89 2.17
C LEU A 163 -3.13 20.21 3.20
N GLU A 164 -1.93 20.59 2.76
CA GLU A 164 -0.84 21.02 3.63
C GLU A 164 -1.27 22.18 4.54
N ILE A 165 -1.92 23.21 3.97
CA ILE A 165 -2.45 24.35 4.72
C ILE A 165 -3.44 23.89 5.82
N LEU A 166 -4.33 22.95 5.51
CA LEU A 166 -5.30 22.41 6.49
C LEU A 166 -4.59 21.64 7.60
N LEU A 167 -3.58 20.84 7.26
CA LEU A 167 -2.80 20.07 8.23
C LEU A 167 -1.95 21.00 9.11
N GLU A 168 -1.36 22.06 8.57
CA GLU A 168 -0.64 23.06 9.35
C GLU A 168 -1.54 23.84 10.33
N ALA A 169 -2.81 24.02 9.96
CA ALA A 169 -3.82 24.63 10.81
C ALA A 169 -4.38 23.69 11.90
N ALA A 170 -3.84 22.48 12.05
CA ALA A 170 -4.31 21.45 12.99
C ALA A 170 -5.76 21.00 12.73
N LEU A 171 -6.14 20.85 11.46
CA LEU A 171 -7.48 20.47 11.01
C LEU A 171 -7.54 19.07 10.37
N GLU A 172 -6.57 18.20 10.66
CA GLU A 172 -6.45 16.81 10.16
C GLU A 172 -7.68 15.94 10.45
N ASP A 173 -8.27 16.07 11.64
CA ASP A 173 -9.43 15.28 12.08
C ASP A 173 -10.77 15.84 11.56
N HIS A 174 -10.75 16.97 10.85
CA HIS A 174 -11.97 17.56 10.34
C HIS A 174 -12.48 16.75 9.13
N VAL A 175 -13.77 16.40 9.13
CA VAL A 175 -14.40 15.54 8.11
C VAL A 175 -14.12 16.00 6.68
N ALA A 176 -14.17 17.31 6.42
CA ALA A 176 -13.90 17.86 5.09
C ALA A 176 -12.41 17.86 4.69
N THR A 177 -11.48 17.83 5.66
CA THR A 177 -10.05 17.61 5.41
C THR A 177 -9.81 16.16 5.03
N MET A 178 -10.40 15.22 5.77
CA MET A 178 -10.34 13.78 5.48
C MET A 178 -10.94 13.46 4.11
N ASP A 179 -12.10 14.04 3.76
CA ASP A 179 -12.73 13.88 2.44
C ASP A 179 -11.83 14.41 1.31
N LEU A 180 -11.15 15.54 1.51
CA LEU A 180 -10.17 16.04 0.55
C LEU A 180 -8.97 15.08 0.43
N GLY A 181 -8.44 14.60 1.55
CA GLY A 181 -7.36 13.60 1.58
C GLY A 181 -7.72 12.32 0.82
N LYS A 182 -8.92 11.77 1.05
CA LYS A 182 -9.45 10.60 0.32
C LYS A 182 -9.46 10.86 -1.18
N LYS A 183 -9.98 12.01 -1.61
CA LYS A 183 -10.06 12.37 -3.04
C LYS A 183 -8.68 12.51 -3.68
N ILE A 184 -7.73 13.14 -3.01
CA ILE A 184 -6.34 13.25 -3.47
C ILE A 184 -5.74 11.85 -3.60
N PHE A 185 -5.81 11.04 -2.55
CA PHE A 185 -5.32 9.66 -2.54
C PHE A 185 -5.88 8.83 -3.71
N PHE A 186 -7.18 8.94 -4.00
CA PHE A 186 -7.79 8.23 -5.13
C PHE A 186 -7.27 8.68 -6.49
N GLU A 187 -7.14 9.99 -6.73
CA GLU A 187 -6.58 10.46 -8.01
C GLU A 187 -5.12 10.02 -8.19
N GLU A 188 -4.32 10.01 -7.13
CA GLU A 188 -2.94 9.50 -7.18
C GLU A 188 -2.90 8.00 -7.44
N SER A 189 -3.79 7.24 -6.80
CA SER A 189 -3.92 5.80 -7.02
C SER A 189 -4.31 5.50 -8.48
N ILE A 190 -5.20 6.29 -9.08
CA ILE A 190 -5.58 6.15 -10.49
C ILE A 190 -4.39 6.42 -11.41
N GLU A 191 -3.60 7.46 -11.13
CA GLU A 191 -2.42 7.76 -11.93
C GLU A 191 -1.37 6.64 -11.81
N ASN A 192 -1.13 6.12 -10.61
CA ASN A 192 -0.26 4.96 -10.38
C ASN A 192 -0.76 3.72 -11.15
N LEU A 193 -2.08 3.48 -11.20
CA LEU A 193 -2.66 2.39 -12.00
C LEU A 193 -2.42 2.57 -13.51
N LYS A 194 -2.49 3.81 -14.03
CA LYS A 194 -2.15 4.06 -15.44
C LYS A 194 -0.68 3.80 -15.72
N HIS A 195 0.21 4.23 -14.83
CA HIS A 195 1.64 3.92 -14.94
C HIS A 195 1.89 2.41 -14.93
N LEU A 196 1.25 1.67 -14.02
CA LEU A 196 1.29 0.20 -14.00
C LEU A 196 0.80 -0.41 -15.33
N GLU A 197 -0.26 0.12 -15.93
CA GLU A 197 -0.75 -0.34 -17.25
C GLU A 197 0.22 -0.02 -18.40
N GLU A 198 0.92 1.11 -18.34
CA GLU A 198 1.95 1.49 -19.32
C GLU A 198 3.21 0.64 -19.18
N ASP A 199 3.65 0.40 -17.95
CA ASP A 199 4.75 -0.49 -17.59
C ASP A 199 4.48 -1.92 -18.09
N ARG A 200 3.24 -2.41 -17.88
CA ARG A 200 2.80 -3.72 -18.37
C ARG A 200 2.89 -3.90 -19.89
N LYS A 201 2.96 -2.82 -20.68
CA LYS A 201 3.11 -2.90 -22.15
C LYS A 201 4.57 -3.03 -22.60
N LYS A 202 5.54 -2.87 -21.69
CA LYS A 202 6.99 -2.80 -21.99
C LYS A 202 7.80 -3.91 -21.32
N ILE A 203 7.14 -4.98 -20.87
CA ILE A 203 7.75 -5.98 -19.97
C ILE A 203 8.87 -6.77 -20.69
N ARG A 204 10.09 -6.61 -20.18
CA ARG A 204 11.14 -7.63 -20.22
C ARG A 204 10.88 -8.56 -19.04
N SER A 205 10.52 -9.80 -19.30
CA SER A 205 10.33 -10.83 -18.28
C SER A 205 11.44 -11.87 -18.35
N VAL A 206 11.96 -12.28 -17.20
CA VAL A 206 12.91 -13.39 -17.11
C VAL A 206 12.15 -14.69 -16.95
N GLU A 207 12.34 -15.64 -17.86
CA GLU A 207 11.82 -17.00 -17.69
C GLU A 207 12.62 -17.73 -16.61
N SER A 208 11.94 -18.31 -15.63
CA SER A 208 12.51 -18.97 -14.45
C SER A 208 12.25 -20.47 -14.46
N PHE A 209 13.31 -21.28 -14.38
CA PHE A 209 13.23 -22.75 -14.35
C PHE A 209 14.44 -23.37 -13.63
N PRO A 210 14.40 -24.66 -13.25
CA PRO A 210 15.53 -25.33 -12.62
C PRO A 210 16.83 -25.23 -13.45
N THR A 211 17.84 -24.52 -12.94
CA THR A 211 19.17 -24.42 -13.59
C THR A 211 20.19 -25.42 -13.05
N VAL A 212 19.89 -26.07 -11.91
CA VAL A 212 20.67 -27.17 -11.32
C VAL A 212 19.74 -28.34 -11.04
N ILE A 213 20.11 -29.53 -11.53
CA ILE A 213 19.28 -30.74 -11.43
C ILE A 213 19.82 -31.69 -10.37
N PHE A 214 18.96 -32.12 -9.46
CA PHE A 214 19.26 -33.12 -8.44
C PHE A 214 18.61 -34.47 -8.77
N PRO A 215 19.28 -35.60 -8.45
CA PRO A 215 18.65 -36.92 -8.51
C PRO A 215 17.42 -37.00 -7.59
N LYS A 216 16.28 -37.37 -8.19
CA LYS A 216 15.00 -37.53 -7.48
C LYS A 216 15.05 -38.67 -6.47
N SER A 217 14.33 -38.50 -5.36
CA SER A 217 14.14 -39.50 -4.30
C SER A 217 12.65 -39.67 -4.00
N LYS A 218 12.31 -40.81 -3.38
CA LYS A 218 10.98 -41.06 -2.78
C LYS A 218 11.04 -41.21 -1.26
N THR A 219 12.24 -41.26 -0.69
CA THR A 219 12.45 -41.50 0.74
C THR A 219 13.28 -40.38 1.34
N PRO A 220 13.02 -39.99 2.60
CA PRO A 220 13.84 -39.00 3.30
C PRO A 220 15.32 -39.42 3.36
N PRO A 221 16.24 -38.46 3.54
CA PRO A 221 17.66 -38.74 3.73
C PRO A 221 17.90 -39.57 5.00
N LEU A 222 18.97 -40.34 4.99
CA LEU A 222 19.45 -40.99 6.21
C LEU A 222 20.26 -39.97 7.03
N LEU A 223 19.77 -39.68 8.24
CA LEU A 223 20.38 -38.72 9.14
C LEU A 223 21.32 -39.42 10.13
N HIS A 224 22.39 -38.73 10.53
CA HIS A 224 23.26 -39.16 11.62
C HIS A 224 22.57 -38.98 12.99
N HIS A 225 21.73 -37.94 13.11
CA HIS A 225 20.98 -37.60 14.33
C HIS A 225 19.49 -37.82 14.12
N GLU A 226 18.89 -38.76 14.85
CA GLU A 226 17.45 -39.04 14.75
C GLU A 226 16.59 -37.91 15.32
N GLU A 227 17.17 -37.09 16.20
CA GLU A 227 16.56 -35.92 16.82
C GLU A 227 16.04 -34.92 15.77
N LEU A 228 16.71 -34.82 14.61
CA LEU A 228 16.35 -33.91 13.51
C LEU A 228 15.11 -34.38 12.72
N LYS A 229 14.63 -35.61 12.93
CA LYS A 229 13.37 -36.08 12.31
C LYS A 229 12.20 -35.15 12.63
N CYS A 230 12.26 -34.47 13.77
CA CYS A 230 11.25 -33.51 14.14
C CYS A 230 11.06 -32.36 13.16
N PHE A 231 12.06 -32.01 12.35
CA PHE A 231 11.90 -30.94 11.35
C PHE A 231 10.82 -31.28 10.33
N TYR A 232 10.51 -32.56 10.15
CA TYR A 232 9.44 -33.04 9.26
C TYR A 232 8.08 -33.18 9.97
N GLU A 233 7.96 -32.72 11.22
CA GLU A 233 6.79 -32.98 12.06
C GLU A 233 6.17 -31.71 12.65
N VAL A 234 6.87 -30.57 12.59
CA VAL A 234 6.43 -29.32 13.23
C VAL A 234 6.70 -28.13 12.33
N ASP A 235 5.84 -27.11 12.44
CA ASP A 235 6.10 -25.78 11.89
C ASP A 235 7.02 -24.96 12.81
N ILE A 236 7.26 -23.70 12.43
CA ILE A 236 8.11 -22.77 13.19
C ILE A 236 7.49 -22.45 14.56
N ASP A 237 6.19 -22.23 14.63
CA ASP A 237 5.50 -21.81 15.86
C ASP A 237 5.38 -22.95 16.89
N SER A 238 5.36 -24.19 16.42
CA SER A 238 5.27 -25.41 17.22
C SER A 238 6.63 -25.93 17.69
N MET A 239 7.73 -25.30 17.28
CA MET A 239 9.08 -25.68 17.70
C MET A 239 9.39 -25.22 19.13
N GLU A 240 9.40 -26.17 20.07
CA GLU A 240 9.63 -25.85 21.48
C GLU A 240 11.10 -25.52 21.80
N GLU A 241 11.32 -24.52 22.67
CA GLU A 241 12.65 -24.08 23.09
C GLU A 241 13.55 -25.20 23.68
N PRO A 242 13.07 -26.13 24.53
CA PRO A 242 13.89 -27.24 25.01
C PRO A 242 14.42 -28.15 23.88
N LYS A 243 13.66 -28.27 22.79
CA LYS A 243 14.07 -29.04 21.61
C LYS A 243 15.18 -28.32 20.85
N LEU A 244 15.06 -27.01 20.66
CA LEU A 244 16.12 -26.18 20.08
C LEU A 244 17.43 -26.29 20.88
N ARG A 245 17.34 -26.28 22.23
CA ARG A 245 18.49 -26.47 23.13
C ARG A 245 19.17 -27.83 22.94
N LEU A 246 18.39 -28.89 22.75
CA LEU A 246 18.93 -30.23 22.46
C LEU A 246 19.65 -30.25 21.10
N LEU A 247 19.03 -29.70 20.07
CA LEU A 247 19.54 -29.77 18.70
C LEU A 247 20.86 -28.98 18.51
N ILE A 248 21.00 -27.83 19.16
CA ILE A 248 22.24 -27.03 19.07
C ILE A 248 23.43 -27.68 19.80
N GLU A 249 23.17 -28.63 20.71
CA GLU A 249 24.20 -29.40 21.42
C GLU A 249 24.72 -30.61 20.60
N LEU A 250 24.08 -30.95 19.47
CA LEU A 250 24.51 -32.05 18.62
C LEU A 250 25.92 -31.79 18.03
N PRO A 251 26.71 -32.84 17.75
CA PRO A 251 28.03 -32.71 17.14
C PRO A 251 27.99 -31.90 15.84
N ARG A 252 28.67 -30.76 15.84
CA ARG A 252 28.60 -29.73 14.79
C ARG A 252 28.78 -30.27 13.37
N GLU A 253 29.81 -31.09 13.14
CA GLU A 253 30.14 -31.55 11.79
C GLU A 253 29.03 -32.43 11.20
N THR A 254 28.55 -33.42 11.94
CA THR A 254 27.47 -34.30 11.48
C THR A 254 26.11 -33.62 11.49
N LEU A 255 25.89 -32.66 12.40
CA LEU A 255 24.71 -31.78 12.37
C LEU A 255 24.65 -30.99 11.05
N ILE A 256 25.75 -30.35 10.63
CA ILE A 256 25.78 -29.64 9.34
C ILE A 256 25.47 -30.59 8.17
N LEU A 257 26.07 -31.79 8.15
CA LEU A 257 25.81 -32.76 7.09
C LEU A 257 24.32 -33.14 7.01
N ASP A 258 23.68 -33.36 8.16
CA ASP A 258 22.26 -33.66 8.22
C ASP A 258 21.41 -32.46 7.76
N LEU A 259 21.72 -31.24 8.20
CA LEU A 259 21.02 -30.03 7.78
C LEU A 259 21.10 -29.79 6.26
N LEU A 260 22.27 -30.02 5.66
CA LEU A 260 22.44 -29.95 4.20
C LEU A 260 21.60 -31.03 3.51
N ALA A 261 21.59 -32.25 4.03
CA ALA A 261 20.81 -33.35 3.47
C ALA A 261 19.29 -33.08 3.56
N ILE A 262 18.81 -32.51 4.67
CA ILE A 262 17.40 -32.12 4.86
C ILE A 262 17.04 -30.99 3.89
N LEU A 263 17.90 -29.98 3.71
CA LEU A 263 17.64 -28.91 2.75
C LEU A 263 17.61 -29.42 1.31
N GLU A 264 18.54 -30.29 0.91
CA GLU A 264 18.52 -30.93 -0.42
C GLU A 264 17.30 -31.82 -0.64
N ASP A 265 16.74 -32.41 0.43
CA ASP A 265 15.56 -33.26 0.35
C ASP A 265 14.33 -32.50 -0.19
N SER A 266 14.25 -31.19 0.05
CA SER A 266 13.20 -30.33 -0.51
C SER A 266 13.20 -30.33 -2.04
N ILE A 267 14.39 -30.43 -2.64
CA ILE A 267 14.58 -30.55 -4.10
C ILE A 267 14.33 -31.99 -4.56
N ARG A 268 14.97 -32.96 -3.89
CA ARG A 268 14.98 -34.35 -4.34
C ARG A 268 13.62 -35.01 -4.27
N ARG A 269 12.80 -34.64 -3.28
CA ARG A 269 11.44 -35.17 -3.10
C ARG A 269 10.35 -34.18 -3.53
N PHE A 270 10.68 -33.07 -4.19
CA PHE A 270 9.71 -32.05 -4.60
C PHE A 270 8.46 -32.65 -5.27
N GLU A 271 8.63 -33.50 -6.29
CA GLU A 271 7.51 -34.14 -6.99
C GLU A 271 6.65 -35.05 -6.09
N VAL A 272 7.20 -35.59 -5.01
CA VAL A 272 6.41 -36.37 -4.04
C VAL A 272 5.47 -35.44 -3.28
N PHE A 273 5.95 -34.28 -2.87
CA PHE A 273 5.14 -33.29 -2.16
C PHE A 273 4.13 -32.62 -3.08
N GLU A 274 4.58 -32.13 -4.24
CA GLU A 274 3.73 -31.45 -5.23
C GLU A 274 2.55 -32.32 -5.68
N ASN A 275 2.78 -33.61 -5.98
CA ASN A 275 1.72 -34.49 -6.47
C ASN A 275 0.74 -34.98 -5.39
N ASN A 276 1.07 -34.82 -4.10
CA ASN A 276 0.24 -35.30 -3.00
C ASN A 276 -0.01 -34.20 -1.96
N ILE A 277 -0.10 -32.93 -2.41
CA ILE A 277 -0.22 -31.76 -1.53
C ILE A 277 -1.39 -31.89 -0.55
N ASP A 278 -2.52 -32.45 -0.99
CA ASP A 278 -3.72 -32.68 -0.18
C ASP A 278 -3.53 -33.77 0.91
N GLU A 279 -2.46 -34.57 0.83
CA GLU A 279 -2.17 -35.66 1.75
C GLU A 279 -1.15 -35.26 2.84
N PHE A 280 -0.49 -34.10 2.71
CA PHE A 280 0.49 -33.60 3.66
C PHE A 280 -0.13 -32.59 4.63
N ASP A 281 0.24 -32.72 5.90
CA ASP A 281 -0.01 -31.68 6.88
C ASP A 281 0.99 -30.53 6.63
N GLU A 282 0.50 -29.30 6.59
CA GLU A 282 1.29 -28.09 6.38
C GLU A 282 2.46 -27.98 7.39
N SER A 283 2.26 -28.46 8.63
CA SER A 283 3.34 -28.51 9.62
C SER A 283 4.52 -29.41 9.23
N THR A 284 4.34 -30.33 8.27
CA THR A 284 5.39 -31.26 7.83
C THR A 284 6.25 -30.72 6.68
N THR A 285 5.91 -29.54 6.13
CA THR A 285 6.61 -28.94 4.98
C THR A 285 7.63 -27.87 5.36
N PHE A 286 7.77 -27.54 6.65
CA PHE A 286 8.70 -26.51 7.16
C PHE A 286 10.15 -27.00 7.37
N PHE A 287 10.44 -28.28 7.12
CA PHE A 287 11.80 -28.84 7.25
C PHE A 287 12.91 -28.07 6.49
N PRO A 288 12.68 -27.46 5.30
CA PRO A 288 13.69 -26.67 4.63
C PRO A 288 14.00 -25.39 5.43
N VAL A 289 12.97 -24.73 5.97
CA VAL A 289 13.10 -23.49 6.74
C VAL A 289 13.86 -23.72 8.03
N HIS A 290 13.53 -24.77 8.78
CA HIS A 290 14.31 -25.14 9.97
C HIS A 290 15.79 -25.38 9.65
N SER A 291 16.07 -26.05 8.53
CA SER A 291 17.44 -26.30 8.09
C SER A 291 18.17 -25.00 7.75
N ILE A 292 17.51 -24.09 7.05
CA ILE A 292 18.05 -22.76 6.70
C ILE A 292 18.38 -21.96 7.98
N PHE A 293 17.49 -21.95 8.97
CA PHE A 293 17.71 -21.22 10.24
C PHE A 293 18.91 -21.77 11.01
N PHE A 294 19.02 -23.09 11.14
CA PHE A 294 20.15 -23.71 11.82
C PHE A 294 21.47 -23.51 11.06
N LEU A 295 21.48 -23.60 9.72
CA LEU A 295 22.68 -23.32 8.92
C LEU A 295 23.17 -21.88 9.13
N GLY A 296 22.25 -20.91 9.24
CA GLY A 296 22.56 -19.52 9.53
C GLY A 296 23.09 -19.31 10.94
N ALA A 297 22.37 -19.81 11.95
CA ALA A 297 22.77 -19.70 13.36
C ALA A 297 24.11 -20.38 13.66
N LEU A 298 24.46 -21.42 12.90
CA LEU A 298 25.73 -22.14 13.00
C LEU A 298 26.84 -21.56 12.12
N GLU A 299 26.56 -20.52 11.32
CA GLU A 299 27.46 -19.97 10.31
C GLU A 299 28.11 -21.09 9.47
N ALA A 300 27.30 -22.05 9.02
CA ALA A 300 27.76 -23.22 8.28
C ALA A 300 28.07 -22.88 6.82
N GLU A 301 29.33 -22.56 6.52
CA GLU A 301 29.79 -22.10 5.19
C GLU A 301 29.29 -22.90 3.96
N PRO A 302 29.19 -24.25 3.98
CA PRO A 302 28.63 -25.00 2.85
C PRO A 302 27.14 -24.73 2.59
N GLY A 303 26.42 -24.21 3.59
CA GLY A 303 24.99 -23.89 3.52
C GLY A 303 24.68 -22.84 2.46
N LEU A 304 25.58 -21.89 2.18
CA LEU A 304 25.36 -20.85 1.17
C LEU A 304 25.08 -21.47 -0.21
N GLN A 305 25.95 -22.37 -0.66
CA GLN A 305 25.78 -23.01 -1.97
C GLN A 305 24.49 -23.86 -2.02
N CYS A 306 24.12 -24.50 -0.91
CA CYS A 306 22.88 -25.26 -0.83
C CYS A 306 21.65 -24.36 -0.97
N ILE A 307 21.63 -23.19 -0.32
CA ILE A 307 20.54 -22.21 -0.44
C ILE A 307 20.52 -21.58 -1.84
N LEU A 308 21.66 -21.27 -2.43
CA LEU A 308 21.70 -20.81 -3.81
C LEU A 308 21.18 -21.89 -4.78
N ASN A 309 21.39 -23.18 -4.50
CA ASN A 309 20.82 -24.27 -5.29
C ASN A 309 19.29 -24.38 -5.15
N ILE A 310 18.75 -24.04 -3.97
CA ILE A 310 17.30 -23.89 -3.74
C ILE A 310 16.75 -22.76 -4.63
N PHE A 311 17.41 -21.61 -4.63
CA PHE A 311 17.04 -20.47 -5.48
C PHE A 311 17.11 -20.75 -6.98
N ARG A 312 17.91 -21.74 -7.38
CA ARG A 312 18.05 -22.22 -8.76
C ARG A 312 16.96 -23.18 -9.22
N GLN A 313 15.97 -23.52 -8.39
CA GLN A 313 14.91 -24.49 -8.75
C GLN A 313 13.70 -23.88 -9.48
N GLY A 314 13.72 -22.58 -9.75
CA GLY A 314 12.64 -21.89 -10.47
C GLY A 314 11.51 -21.42 -9.57
N GLU A 315 10.67 -20.53 -10.11
CA GLU A 315 9.66 -19.78 -9.35
C GLU A 315 8.59 -20.68 -8.71
N GLY A 316 8.02 -21.64 -9.45
CA GLY A 316 7.00 -22.55 -8.89
C GLY A 316 7.50 -23.42 -7.73
N PHE A 317 8.80 -23.78 -7.72
CA PHE A 317 9.41 -24.48 -6.59
C PHE A 317 9.51 -23.57 -5.35
N LEU A 318 9.93 -22.32 -5.56
CA LEU A 318 10.11 -21.36 -4.48
C LEU A 318 8.77 -20.97 -3.86
N ASP A 319 7.76 -20.73 -4.71
CA ASP A 319 6.39 -20.44 -4.29
C ASP A 319 5.81 -21.59 -3.46
N PHE A 320 6.01 -22.85 -3.89
CA PHE A 320 5.54 -24.01 -3.14
C PHE A 320 6.13 -24.11 -1.71
N TRP A 321 7.44 -23.91 -1.55
CA TRP A 321 8.10 -24.11 -0.26
C TRP A 321 8.10 -22.89 0.65
N PHE A 322 8.06 -21.68 0.09
CA PHE A 322 8.28 -20.45 0.83
C PHE A 322 7.20 -19.40 0.58
N GLY A 323 6.50 -19.45 -0.55
CA GLY A 323 5.52 -18.45 -0.96
C GLY A 323 6.07 -17.03 -0.86
N ASP A 324 5.23 -16.12 -0.36
CA ASP A 324 5.60 -14.73 -0.09
C ASP A 324 6.68 -14.59 1.01
N PHE A 325 6.95 -15.65 1.79
CA PHE A 325 7.86 -15.61 2.94
C PHE A 325 9.31 -15.97 2.63
N LEU A 326 9.67 -16.12 1.35
CA LEU A 326 11.01 -16.49 0.90
C LEU A 326 12.11 -15.59 1.50
N GLU A 327 11.91 -14.27 1.45
CA GLU A 327 12.87 -13.31 2.00
C GLU A 327 13.00 -13.49 3.52
N GLU A 328 11.90 -13.57 4.26
CA GLU A 328 11.93 -13.68 5.72
C GLU A 328 12.60 -14.96 6.21
N PHE A 329 12.48 -16.05 5.46
CA PHE A 329 13.07 -17.33 5.82
C PHE A 329 14.55 -17.46 5.45
N THR A 330 15.03 -16.72 4.46
CA THR A 330 16.37 -16.96 3.90
C THR A 330 17.35 -15.81 4.12
N PHE A 331 16.84 -14.57 4.25
CA PHE A 331 17.67 -13.37 4.28
C PHE A 331 18.76 -13.42 5.36
N GLN A 332 18.41 -13.71 6.61
CA GLN A 332 19.36 -13.70 7.73
C GLN A 332 20.46 -14.76 7.57
N THR A 333 20.11 -15.92 7.02
CA THR A 333 21.09 -16.98 6.76
C THR A 333 22.03 -16.59 5.61
N ILE A 334 21.51 -15.98 4.54
CA ILE A 334 22.36 -15.51 3.43
C ILE A 334 23.26 -14.36 3.89
N PHE A 335 22.76 -13.45 4.74
CA PHE A 335 23.59 -12.41 5.36
C PHE A 335 24.76 -13.01 6.13
N ALA A 336 24.50 -13.97 7.02
CA ALA A 336 25.53 -14.61 7.83
C ALA A 336 26.57 -15.36 6.96
N LEU A 337 26.11 -16.13 5.98
CA LEU A 337 27.00 -16.99 5.18
C LEU A 337 27.67 -16.26 4.00
N GLY A 338 27.09 -15.15 3.54
CA GLY A 338 27.53 -14.39 2.37
C GLY A 338 28.63 -13.35 2.64
N LYS A 339 28.91 -13.03 3.91
CA LYS A 339 29.74 -11.90 4.33
C LYS A 339 31.08 -11.79 3.59
N ASN A 340 31.77 -12.91 3.36
CA ASN A 340 33.09 -12.94 2.70
C ASN A 340 33.06 -13.66 1.33
N ARG A 341 31.88 -13.75 0.70
CA ARG A 341 31.62 -14.58 -0.49
C ARG A 341 30.97 -13.78 -1.62
N LEU A 342 31.31 -12.49 -1.73
CA LEU A 342 30.68 -11.56 -2.67
C LEU A 342 30.81 -11.99 -4.13
N ASP A 343 31.91 -12.65 -4.51
CA ASP A 343 32.08 -13.19 -5.86
C ASP A 343 31.10 -14.33 -6.18
N GLU A 344 30.81 -15.20 -5.20
CA GLU A 344 29.82 -16.28 -5.33
C GLU A 344 28.42 -15.70 -5.45
N LEU A 345 28.10 -14.68 -4.65
CA LEU A 345 26.85 -13.92 -4.76
C LEU A 345 26.73 -13.18 -6.10
N LYS A 346 27.83 -12.60 -6.61
CA LYS A 346 27.88 -11.95 -7.94
C LYS A 346 27.58 -12.95 -9.04
N ALA A 347 28.25 -14.11 -9.00
CA ALA A 347 28.05 -15.16 -9.97
C ALA A 347 26.57 -15.57 -10.03
N PHE A 348 25.95 -15.80 -8.86
CA PHE A 348 24.54 -16.13 -8.77
C PHE A 348 23.62 -15.02 -9.32
N VAL A 349 23.81 -13.76 -8.94
CA VAL A 349 23.00 -12.64 -9.45
C VAL A 349 23.16 -12.42 -10.96
N LEU A 350 24.26 -12.89 -11.57
CA LEU A 350 24.50 -12.81 -13.01
C LEU A 350 24.08 -14.07 -13.80
N GLU A 351 23.69 -15.16 -13.13
CA GLU A 351 23.22 -16.38 -13.78
C GLU A 351 21.92 -16.11 -14.54
N PRO A 352 21.73 -16.58 -15.78
CA PRO A 352 20.48 -16.43 -16.49
C PRO A 352 19.38 -17.33 -15.90
N ASN A 353 18.12 -16.98 -16.17
CA ASN A 353 16.92 -17.78 -15.86
C ASN A 353 16.68 -18.06 -14.37
N ILE A 354 17.16 -17.16 -13.50
CA ILE A 354 16.84 -17.15 -12.07
C ILE A 354 15.72 -16.14 -11.82
N ALA A 355 14.76 -16.51 -10.99
CA ALA A 355 13.67 -15.62 -10.54
C ALA A 355 14.22 -14.34 -9.89
N SER A 356 13.43 -13.27 -9.97
CA SER A 356 13.83 -11.94 -9.48
C SER A 356 13.90 -11.86 -7.95
N SER A 357 12.97 -12.49 -7.22
CA SER A 357 12.93 -12.44 -5.75
C SER A 357 14.22 -12.96 -5.09
N PRO A 358 14.76 -14.15 -5.45
CA PRO A 358 16.07 -14.60 -4.98
C PRO A 358 17.23 -13.62 -5.22
N ARG A 359 17.25 -12.93 -6.37
CA ARG A 359 18.30 -11.95 -6.64
C ARG A 359 18.16 -10.73 -5.75
N LEU A 360 16.92 -10.26 -5.53
CA LEU A 360 16.66 -9.12 -4.65
C LEU A 360 17.07 -9.41 -3.21
N ILE A 361 16.90 -10.64 -2.71
CA ILE A 361 17.40 -11.04 -1.39
C ILE A 361 18.92 -10.87 -1.30
N VAL A 362 19.67 -11.26 -2.34
CA VAL A 362 21.12 -11.06 -2.38
C VAL A 362 21.49 -9.58 -2.44
N VAL A 363 20.75 -8.78 -3.21
CA VAL A 363 20.92 -7.32 -3.26
C VAL A 363 20.69 -6.68 -1.89
N GLU A 364 19.63 -7.09 -1.18
CA GLU A 364 19.33 -6.62 0.18
C GLU A 364 20.43 -7.00 1.17
N VAL A 365 21.00 -8.21 1.06
CA VAL A 365 22.14 -8.63 1.88
C VAL A 365 23.35 -7.71 1.69
N LEU A 366 23.65 -7.31 0.45
CA LEU A 366 24.73 -6.37 0.17
C LEU A 366 24.46 -4.97 0.74
N VAL A 367 23.21 -4.50 0.66
CA VAL A 367 22.77 -3.26 1.32
C VAL A 367 23.02 -3.35 2.83
N GLN A 368 22.60 -4.43 3.47
CA GLN A 368 22.81 -4.60 4.91
C GLN A 368 24.30 -4.72 5.27
N PHE A 369 25.17 -5.28 4.43
CA PHE A 369 26.63 -5.23 4.69
C PHE A 369 27.14 -3.80 4.78
N VAL A 370 26.66 -2.87 3.95
CA VAL A 370 27.05 -1.46 4.03
C VAL A 370 26.53 -0.82 5.31
N LEU A 371 25.29 -1.14 5.71
CA LEU A 371 24.65 -0.55 6.89
C LEU A 371 25.29 -1.04 8.20
N HIS A 372 25.63 -2.33 8.29
CA HIS A 372 26.30 -2.93 9.44
C HIS A 372 27.80 -2.63 9.47
N GLU A 373 28.44 -2.56 8.30
CA GLU A 373 29.88 -2.35 8.13
C GLU A 373 30.18 -1.24 7.10
N PRO A 374 30.02 0.05 7.45
CA PRO A 374 30.18 1.17 6.51
C PRO A 374 31.53 1.21 5.77
N ALA A 375 32.57 0.60 6.35
CA ALA A 375 33.89 0.48 5.72
C ALA A 375 33.88 -0.36 4.44
N ARG A 376 32.88 -1.22 4.23
CA ARG A 376 32.71 -2.08 3.06
C ARG A 376 31.95 -1.41 1.90
N ARG A 377 31.55 -0.16 2.07
CA ARG A 377 30.76 0.57 1.07
C ARG A 377 31.38 0.50 -0.33
N GLU A 378 32.64 0.87 -0.47
CA GLU A 378 33.31 0.92 -1.78
C GLU A 378 33.36 -0.45 -2.45
N GLU A 379 33.63 -1.51 -1.68
CA GLU A 379 33.61 -2.90 -2.16
C GLU A 379 32.22 -3.28 -2.75
N VAL A 380 31.15 -2.90 -2.05
CA VAL A 380 29.77 -3.17 -2.47
C VAL A 380 29.36 -2.30 -3.66
N LEU A 381 29.78 -1.04 -3.71
CA LEU A 381 29.53 -0.17 -4.87
C LEU A 381 30.25 -0.67 -6.13
N ASP A 382 31.48 -1.15 -5.99
CA ASP A 382 32.22 -1.80 -7.08
C ASP A 382 31.48 -3.05 -7.56
N TRP A 383 30.94 -3.85 -6.63
CA TRP A 383 30.11 -5.00 -6.95
C TRP A 383 28.89 -4.63 -7.80
N PHE A 384 28.14 -3.60 -7.39
CA PHE A 384 26.96 -3.13 -8.14
C PHE A 384 27.35 -2.55 -9.48
N ARG A 385 28.46 -1.82 -9.56
CA ARG A 385 28.96 -1.24 -10.81
C ARG A 385 29.32 -2.32 -11.83
N ASP A 386 29.95 -3.42 -11.39
CA ASP A 386 30.27 -4.55 -12.26
C ASP A 386 28.99 -5.23 -12.79
N MET A 387 28.01 -5.44 -11.91
CA MET A 387 26.73 -6.06 -12.30
C MET A 387 25.97 -5.18 -13.29
N LEU A 388 25.86 -3.89 -13.03
CA LEU A 388 25.21 -2.93 -13.93
C LEU A 388 25.95 -2.80 -15.25
N ARG A 389 27.29 -2.90 -15.27
CA ARG A 389 28.06 -2.95 -16.52
C ARG A 389 27.67 -4.16 -17.37
N VAL A 390 27.49 -5.35 -16.78
CA VAL A 390 27.04 -6.53 -17.54
C VAL A 390 25.67 -6.28 -18.20
N LEU A 391 24.75 -5.63 -17.49
CA LEU A 391 23.45 -5.21 -18.05
C LEU A 391 23.63 -4.22 -19.22
N LEU A 392 24.42 -3.17 -19.04
CA LEU A 392 24.61 -2.13 -20.06
C LEU A 392 25.36 -2.63 -21.30
N ASP A 393 26.30 -3.55 -21.12
CA ASP A 393 27.06 -4.18 -22.21
C ASP A 393 26.20 -5.20 -22.99
N ASN A 394 25.11 -5.69 -22.39
CA ASN A 394 24.20 -6.69 -22.98
C ASN A 394 22.72 -6.25 -22.84
N PRO A 395 22.32 -5.13 -23.46
CA PRO A 395 21.01 -4.52 -23.24
C PRO A 395 19.84 -5.41 -23.73
N ASP A 396 20.10 -6.27 -24.73
CA ASP A 396 19.10 -7.14 -25.35
C ASP A 396 18.98 -8.53 -24.70
N ASP A 397 19.72 -8.78 -23.61
CA ASP A 397 19.74 -10.09 -22.95
C ASP A 397 18.58 -10.26 -21.96
N GLU A 398 17.41 -10.68 -22.45
CA GLU A 398 16.22 -10.83 -21.63
C GLU A 398 16.30 -11.96 -20.57
N THR A 399 17.40 -12.74 -20.52
CA THR A 399 17.51 -13.91 -19.65
C THR A 399 17.94 -13.61 -18.21
N ARG A 400 18.41 -12.39 -17.90
CA ARG A 400 19.02 -12.08 -16.59
C ARG A 400 18.15 -11.23 -15.68
N PHE A 401 17.80 -10.03 -16.15
CA PHE A 401 17.15 -9.00 -15.34
C PHE A 401 15.86 -8.56 -15.99
N ASP A 402 14.75 -8.62 -15.26
CA ASP A 402 13.48 -8.03 -15.69
C ASP A 402 13.34 -6.60 -15.15
N ASN A 403 12.30 -5.90 -15.60
CA ASN A 403 12.02 -4.55 -15.14
C ASN A 403 11.75 -4.48 -13.64
N GLU A 404 11.13 -5.50 -13.05
CA GLU A 404 10.79 -5.55 -11.63
C GLU A 404 12.06 -5.57 -10.77
N PHE A 405 12.97 -6.49 -11.06
CA PHE A 405 14.28 -6.58 -10.40
C PHE A 405 15.04 -5.25 -10.52
N LEU A 406 15.12 -4.67 -11.72
CA LEU A 406 15.85 -3.41 -11.93
C LEU A 406 15.23 -2.24 -11.17
N SER A 407 13.90 -2.19 -11.08
CA SER A 407 13.19 -1.12 -10.37
C SER A 407 13.38 -1.24 -8.86
N PHE A 408 13.25 -2.44 -8.30
CA PHE A 408 13.52 -2.66 -6.88
C PHE A 408 15.00 -2.43 -6.54
N LEU A 409 15.92 -2.86 -7.41
CA LEU A 409 17.36 -2.57 -7.28
C LEU A 409 17.64 -1.07 -7.14
N VAL A 410 17.00 -0.22 -7.94
CA VAL A 410 17.15 1.25 -7.82
C VAL A 410 16.77 1.71 -6.42
N GLY A 411 15.64 1.22 -5.87
CA GLY A 411 15.26 1.51 -4.48
C GLY A 411 16.32 1.10 -3.46
N ARG A 412 16.92 -0.09 -3.62
CA ARG A 412 17.98 -0.60 -2.73
C ARG A 412 19.27 0.23 -2.82
N LEU A 413 19.61 0.72 -4.01
CA LEU A 413 20.73 1.64 -4.21
C LEU A 413 20.48 3.01 -3.56
N VAL A 414 19.23 3.47 -3.57
CA VAL A 414 18.81 4.69 -2.87
C VAL A 414 18.91 4.52 -1.36
N ASP A 415 18.51 3.37 -0.80
CA ASP A 415 18.59 3.11 0.64
C ASP A 415 20.02 3.27 1.20
N ILE A 416 21.06 2.96 0.40
CA ILE A 416 22.48 3.19 0.74
C ILE A 416 23.07 4.46 0.14
N ARG A 417 22.24 5.36 -0.41
CA ARG A 417 22.65 6.64 -1.03
C ARG A 417 23.78 6.45 -2.05
N ALA A 418 23.65 5.50 -2.98
CA ALA A 418 24.64 5.18 -4.01
C ALA A 418 24.76 6.26 -5.11
N ILE A 419 25.03 7.50 -4.71
CA ILE A 419 25.17 8.67 -5.60
C ILE A 419 26.21 8.44 -6.70
N GLU A 420 27.22 7.61 -6.43
CA GLU A 420 28.29 7.22 -7.34
C GLU A 420 27.79 6.40 -8.54
N LEU A 421 26.58 5.84 -8.46
CA LEU A 421 25.91 5.09 -9.53
C LEU A 421 24.79 5.90 -10.21
N LEU A 422 24.55 7.15 -9.80
CA LEU A 422 23.43 7.96 -10.28
C LEU A 422 23.37 8.09 -11.80
N SER A 423 24.50 8.29 -12.47
CA SER A 423 24.53 8.41 -13.94
C SER A 423 24.05 7.14 -14.64
N VAL A 424 24.32 5.97 -14.06
CA VAL A 424 23.85 4.68 -14.59
C VAL A 424 22.36 4.52 -14.33
N ILE A 425 21.89 4.89 -13.13
CA ILE A 425 20.46 4.89 -12.79
C ILE A 425 19.67 5.77 -13.77
N GLU A 426 20.16 6.99 -14.05
CA GLU A 426 19.54 7.90 -15.02
C GLU A 426 19.48 7.30 -16.44
N GLU A 427 20.54 6.64 -16.88
CA GLU A 427 20.56 5.94 -18.17
C GLU A 427 19.52 4.80 -18.22
N MET A 428 19.31 4.07 -17.12
CA MET A 428 18.27 3.03 -17.04
C MET A 428 16.84 3.60 -17.16
N PHE A 429 16.58 4.76 -16.55
CA PHE A 429 15.33 5.49 -16.74
C PHE A 429 15.14 5.91 -18.21
N GLU A 430 16.18 6.45 -18.83
CA GLU A 430 16.13 6.91 -20.24
C GLU A 430 15.90 5.76 -21.23
N LYS A 431 16.41 4.55 -20.92
CA LYS A 431 16.11 3.33 -21.70
C LYS A 431 14.72 2.75 -21.43
N GLY A 432 13.98 3.28 -20.46
CA GLY A 432 12.66 2.79 -20.08
C GLY A 432 12.71 1.41 -19.40
N TRP A 433 13.81 1.08 -18.73
CA TRP A 433 13.98 -0.19 -18.02
C TRP A 433 13.40 -0.15 -16.60
N ILE A 434 13.16 1.04 -16.06
CA ILE A 434 12.65 1.25 -14.71
C ILE A 434 11.15 1.53 -14.77
N PHE A 435 10.40 0.85 -13.92
CA PHE A 435 8.98 1.08 -13.66
C PHE A 435 8.86 2.09 -12.52
N GLU A 436 8.42 3.30 -12.89
CA GLU A 436 8.19 4.39 -11.93
C GLU A 436 7.11 4.02 -10.89
N SER A 437 6.20 3.11 -11.26
CA SER A 437 5.19 2.56 -10.36
C SER A 437 5.75 1.74 -9.19
N ILE A 438 6.98 1.24 -9.29
CA ILE A 438 7.65 0.44 -8.26
C ILE A 438 8.57 1.29 -7.39
N CYS A 439 9.45 2.08 -8.00
CA CYS A 439 10.50 2.81 -7.27
C CYS A 439 10.24 4.31 -7.11
N GLY A 440 9.22 4.87 -7.78
CA GLY A 440 9.00 6.32 -7.82
C GLY A 440 9.54 6.98 -9.09
N LYS A 441 9.25 8.27 -9.24
CA LYS A 441 9.63 9.01 -10.46
C LYS A 441 11.12 9.32 -10.47
N ARG A 442 11.68 9.50 -11.67
CA ARG A 442 13.10 9.84 -11.85
C ARG A 442 13.52 11.03 -10.98
N GLU A 443 12.76 12.12 -10.97
CA GLU A 443 13.11 13.32 -10.23
C GLU A 443 13.09 13.11 -8.71
N GLU A 444 12.20 12.24 -8.21
CA GLU A 444 12.10 11.87 -6.79
C GLU A 444 13.32 11.05 -6.39
N ILE A 445 13.67 10.02 -7.17
CA ILE A 445 14.86 9.19 -6.96
C ILE A 445 16.15 10.02 -6.90
N ILE A 446 16.31 10.98 -7.83
CA ILE A 446 17.48 11.87 -7.88
C ILE A 446 17.56 12.74 -6.61
N GLN A 447 16.42 13.18 -6.07
CA GLN A 447 16.39 13.94 -4.83
C GLN A 447 16.70 13.05 -3.63
N GLU A 448 16.04 11.89 -3.51
CA GLU A 448 16.17 10.97 -2.37
C GLU A 448 17.57 10.41 -2.19
N ILE A 449 18.25 10.04 -3.28
CA ILE A 449 19.61 9.50 -3.24
C ILE A 449 20.62 10.52 -2.67
N SER A 450 20.27 11.82 -2.70
CA SER A 450 21.08 12.92 -2.18
C SER A 450 20.77 13.29 -0.72
N LEU A 451 19.78 12.65 -0.09
CA LEU A 451 19.38 12.89 1.30
C LEU A 451 20.24 12.11 2.31
N GLY A 452 20.04 12.40 3.60
CA GLY A 452 20.63 11.60 4.68
C GLY A 452 20.12 10.16 4.69
N LEU A 453 20.91 9.22 5.23
CA LEU A 453 20.57 7.81 5.33
C LEU A 453 19.34 7.59 6.23
N ASP A 454 18.42 6.73 5.81
CA ASP A 454 17.23 6.38 6.61
C ASP A 454 17.57 5.26 7.61
N PRO A 455 17.49 5.50 8.93
CA PRO A 455 17.80 4.46 9.92
C PRO A 455 16.85 3.24 9.86
N HIS A 456 15.70 3.33 9.19
CA HIS A 456 14.73 2.22 9.09
C HIS A 456 15.09 1.19 8.03
N VAL A 457 16.03 1.52 7.15
CA VAL A 457 16.57 0.53 6.22
C VAL A 457 17.47 -0.48 6.96
N PHE A 458 17.89 -0.20 8.19
CA PHE A 458 18.70 -1.12 8.98
C PHE A 458 17.88 -2.33 9.47
N GLN A 459 18.32 -3.52 9.11
CA GLN A 459 17.76 -4.77 9.60
C GLN A 459 18.69 -5.43 10.65
N PRO A 460 18.27 -5.55 11.92
CA PRO A 460 19.07 -6.22 12.94
C PRO A 460 19.23 -7.71 12.65
N GLN A 461 20.35 -8.27 13.11
CA GLN A 461 20.69 -9.68 12.91
C GLN A 461 20.35 -10.52 14.15
N PRO A 462 19.83 -11.76 13.96
CA PRO A 462 19.56 -12.67 15.06
C PRO A 462 20.85 -13.03 15.80
N GLN A 463 20.81 -13.06 17.14
CA GLN A 463 22.01 -13.34 17.96
C GLN A 463 22.21 -14.83 18.26
N ASN A 464 21.19 -15.65 18.07
CA ASN A 464 21.18 -17.07 18.39
C ASN A 464 20.00 -17.75 17.69
N ILE A 465 19.98 -19.08 17.72
CA ILE A 465 18.94 -19.88 17.07
C ILE A 465 17.51 -19.57 17.58
N PHE A 466 17.34 -19.24 18.86
CA PHE A 466 16.01 -18.98 19.42
C PHE A 466 15.34 -17.76 18.79
N GLU A 467 16.13 -16.75 18.42
CA GLU A 467 15.60 -15.53 17.79
C GLU A 467 15.07 -15.75 16.38
N PHE A 468 15.57 -16.76 15.66
CA PHE A 468 14.99 -17.15 14.36
C PHE A 468 13.54 -17.63 14.51
N TYR A 469 13.16 -18.15 15.68
CA TYR A 469 11.83 -18.70 15.96
C TYR A 469 10.90 -17.75 16.74
N SER A 470 11.39 -16.60 17.23
CA SER A 470 10.63 -15.78 18.19
C SER A 470 10.32 -14.34 17.74
N GLN A 471 10.64 -13.97 16.49
CA GLN A 471 10.48 -12.61 15.93
C GLN A 471 11.17 -11.46 16.70
N ILE A 472 11.84 -11.76 17.83
CA ILE A 472 12.49 -10.77 18.71
C ILE A 472 13.45 -9.86 17.95
N TYR A 473 14.18 -10.38 16.97
CA TYR A 473 15.10 -9.54 16.20
C TYR A 473 14.36 -8.52 15.34
N LYS A 474 13.19 -8.82 14.78
CA LYS A 474 12.41 -7.84 14.01
C LYS A 474 11.92 -6.69 14.89
N GLU A 475 11.60 -6.97 16.15
CA GLU A 475 11.24 -5.94 17.15
C GLU A 475 12.42 -5.06 17.56
N ARG A 476 13.67 -5.53 17.39
CA ARG A 476 14.90 -4.74 17.61
C ARG A 476 15.21 -3.79 16.46
N GLY A 477 14.42 -3.80 15.39
CA GLY A 477 14.54 -2.84 14.30
C GLY A 477 14.44 -1.41 14.82
N ALA A 478 14.91 -0.42 14.06
CA ALA A 478 14.72 0.98 14.43
C ALA A 478 13.21 1.22 14.70
N PRO A 479 12.81 1.54 15.94
CA PRO A 479 11.40 1.73 16.25
C PRO A 479 10.89 2.87 15.37
N ARG A 480 9.81 2.61 14.62
CA ARG A 480 9.11 3.66 13.89
C ARG A 480 8.54 4.64 14.91
N ASP A 481 9.28 5.70 15.20
CA ASP A 481 8.78 6.77 16.03
C ASP A 481 7.85 7.64 15.18
N PHE A 482 6.59 7.23 15.09
CA PHE A 482 5.54 8.01 14.41
C PHE A 482 5.34 9.41 15.03
N SER A 483 5.93 9.67 16.20
CA SER A 483 5.86 10.97 16.91
C SER A 483 7.07 11.87 16.67
N ASP A 484 8.18 11.36 16.13
CA ASP A 484 9.34 12.18 15.79
C ASP A 484 9.17 12.75 14.37
N ASP A 485 8.92 14.04 14.29
CA ASP A 485 8.61 14.80 13.08
C ASP A 485 9.75 14.84 12.04
N ASN A 486 10.87 14.18 12.33
CA ASN A 486 11.99 13.95 11.42
C ASN A 486 11.93 12.59 10.71
N HIS A 487 11.07 11.67 11.13
CA HIS A 487 11.09 10.26 10.74
C HIS A 487 10.64 10.01 9.30
N LEU A 488 9.65 10.76 8.78
CA LEU A 488 9.23 10.63 7.38
C LEU A 488 10.05 11.46 6.39
N LYS A 489 10.89 12.40 6.85
CA LYS A 489 11.71 13.25 5.97
C LYS A 489 12.71 12.50 5.08
N GLY A 490 12.98 11.21 5.36
CA GLY A 490 13.94 10.39 4.61
C GLY A 490 13.38 9.62 3.41
N LYS A 491 12.05 9.47 3.31
CA LYS A 491 11.33 8.79 2.20
C LYS A 491 10.05 9.49 1.74
N LEU A 492 9.39 10.28 2.59
CA LEU A 492 8.18 11.04 2.27
C LEU A 492 8.37 12.49 2.75
N SER A 493 8.64 13.37 1.79
CA SER A 493 9.10 14.74 1.99
C SER A 493 8.12 15.65 2.75
N SER A 494 6.82 15.32 2.87
CA SER A 494 5.79 16.24 3.37
C SER A 494 4.82 15.68 4.43
N LYS A 495 4.27 16.55 5.32
CA LYS A 495 3.18 16.21 6.27
C LYS A 495 1.95 15.66 5.53
N VAL A 496 1.76 16.10 4.28
CA VAL A 496 0.68 15.66 3.40
C VAL A 496 0.81 14.20 2.99
N GLU A 497 2.00 13.77 2.56
CA GLU A 497 2.25 12.39 2.15
C GLU A 497 1.97 11.37 3.26
N ARG A 498 2.38 11.70 4.50
CA ARG A 498 2.02 10.93 5.70
C ARG A 498 0.53 10.77 5.86
N TYR A 499 -0.17 11.89 5.84
CA TYR A 499 -1.61 11.93 6.03
C TYR A 499 -2.33 11.12 4.94
N LEU A 500 -1.88 11.19 3.68
CA LEU A 500 -2.46 10.40 2.59
C LEU A 500 -2.22 8.89 2.76
N LEU A 501 -1.07 8.49 3.31
CA LEU A 501 -0.79 7.09 3.62
C LEU A 501 -1.72 6.56 4.72
N GLU A 502 -1.94 7.34 5.79
CA GLU A 502 -2.88 7.01 6.86
C GLU A 502 -4.32 6.90 6.34
N ILE A 503 -4.72 7.84 5.46
CA ILE A 503 -6.00 7.78 4.77
C ILE A 503 -6.11 6.52 3.91
N GLY A 504 -5.06 6.17 3.15
CA GLY A 504 -5.02 4.95 2.35
C GLY A 504 -5.20 3.70 3.21
N ALA A 505 -4.43 3.59 4.30
CA ALA A 505 -4.54 2.47 5.25
C ALA A 505 -5.96 2.36 5.83
N ALA A 506 -6.57 3.49 6.22
CA ALA A 506 -7.94 3.53 6.72
C ALA A 506 -8.96 3.05 5.66
N VAL A 507 -8.84 3.54 4.43
CA VAL A 507 -9.69 3.16 3.28
C VAL A 507 -9.61 1.65 3.01
N PHE A 508 -8.43 1.03 3.14
CA PHE A 508 -8.29 -0.42 2.94
C PHE A 508 -8.67 -1.25 4.17
N SER A 509 -8.59 -0.69 5.38
CA SER A 509 -8.96 -1.38 6.62
C SER A 509 -10.46 -1.42 6.90
N ASP A 510 -11.21 -0.42 6.39
CA ASP A 510 -12.66 -0.38 6.49
C ASP A 510 -13.27 -1.39 5.50
N LYS A 511 -13.40 -2.64 5.95
CA LYS A 511 -14.16 -3.71 5.29
C LYS A 511 -15.68 -3.44 5.34
N GLU A 512 -16.14 -2.32 4.79
CA GLU A 512 -17.55 -2.16 4.41
C GLU A 512 -17.62 -2.26 2.88
N GLU A 513 -18.04 -3.43 2.38
CA GLU A 513 -18.27 -3.71 0.94
C GLU A 513 -19.15 -2.63 0.25
N ASP A 514 -19.96 -1.89 1.03
CA ASP A 514 -20.84 -0.83 0.56
C ASP A 514 -20.11 0.47 0.14
N ASP A 515 -18.93 0.79 0.70
CA ASP A 515 -18.18 1.99 0.33
C ASP A 515 -17.38 1.78 -0.97
N ILE A 516 -16.81 0.58 -1.16
CA ILE A 516 -16.17 0.17 -2.42
C ILE A 516 -17.21 0.11 -3.56
N PHE A 517 -18.43 -0.36 -3.29
CA PHE A 517 -19.52 -0.43 -4.26
C PHE A 517 -20.09 0.96 -4.64
N ASN A 518 -20.07 1.94 -3.73
CA ASN A 518 -20.41 3.33 -4.04
C ASN A 518 -19.28 4.05 -4.80
N LEU A 519 -18.02 3.68 -4.56
CA LEU A 519 -16.86 4.13 -5.33
C LEU A 519 -16.98 3.67 -6.80
N GLU A 520 -17.24 2.39 -7.08
CA GLU A 520 -17.46 1.85 -8.43
C GLU A 520 -18.56 2.60 -9.21
N ASN A 521 -19.65 2.98 -8.54
CA ASN A 521 -20.75 3.72 -9.17
C ASN A 521 -20.43 5.19 -9.46
N SER A 522 -19.46 5.79 -8.75
CA SER A 522 -18.96 7.14 -9.06
C SER A 522 -18.08 7.18 -10.33
N PHE A 523 -17.53 6.02 -10.72
CA PHE A 523 -16.71 5.84 -11.93
C PHE A 523 -17.53 5.50 -13.19
N ALA A 524 -18.85 5.33 -13.09
CA ALA A 524 -19.70 4.91 -14.21
C ALA A 524 -19.73 5.88 -15.41
N ASP A 525 -19.30 7.14 -15.25
CA ASP A 525 -19.28 8.17 -16.31
C ASP A 525 -17.90 8.34 -16.99
N ARG A 526 -16.88 7.57 -16.59
CA ARG A 526 -15.54 7.56 -17.22
C ARG A 526 -15.01 6.13 -17.34
N ARG A 527 -15.64 5.32 -18.21
CA ARG A 527 -15.11 3.97 -18.48
C ARG A 527 -13.76 4.04 -19.19
N VAL A 528 -12.75 3.47 -18.53
CA VAL A 528 -11.66 2.72 -19.14
C VAL A 528 -12.29 1.53 -19.90
N PRO A 529 -11.83 1.14 -21.10
CA PRO A 529 -12.31 -0.06 -21.76
C PRO A 529 -12.01 -1.28 -20.89
N GLU A 530 -13.09 -1.89 -20.41
CA GLU A 530 -13.11 -3.12 -19.63
C GLU A 530 -12.51 -4.27 -20.47
N TYR A 531 -11.22 -4.57 -20.28
CA TYR A 531 -10.62 -5.83 -20.72
C TYR A 531 -10.64 -6.82 -19.55
N ALA A 532 -11.83 -7.09 -19.03
CA ALA A 532 -12.07 -8.41 -18.50
C ALA A 532 -11.93 -9.38 -19.69
N ASN A 533 -10.94 -10.26 -19.66
CA ASN A 533 -11.04 -11.49 -20.43
C ASN A 533 -12.44 -12.04 -20.17
N PRO A 534 -13.29 -12.25 -21.19
CA PRO A 534 -14.61 -12.80 -20.94
C PRO A 534 -14.38 -14.18 -20.35
N VAL A 535 -14.47 -14.29 -19.04
CA VAL A 535 -14.79 -15.55 -18.39
C VAL A 535 -16.13 -15.89 -19.02
N GLU A 536 -16.13 -16.83 -19.97
CA GLU A 536 -17.37 -17.31 -20.55
C GLU A 536 -18.25 -17.71 -19.38
N THR A 537 -19.31 -16.93 -19.14
CA THR A 537 -20.33 -17.31 -18.18
C THR A 537 -20.80 -18.69 -18.59
N TYR A 538 -20.53 -19.69 -17.76
CA TYR A 538 -20.93 -21.07 -17.99
C TYR A 538 -22.44 -21.10 -18.30
N LYS A 539 -22.78 -21.18 -19.58
CA LYS A 539 -24.14 -21.38 -20.04
C LYS A 539 -24.45 -22.84 -19.77
N ARG A 540 -25.19 -23.09 -18.69
CA ARG A 540 -25.79 -24.41 -18.45
C ARG A 540 -26.56 -24.81 -19.70
N GLU A 541 -26.21 -25.95 -20.29
CA GLU A 541 -26.93 -26.53 -21.43
C GLU A 541 -28.39 -26.85 -21.09
N SER A 542 -28.72 -26.92 -19.79
CA SER A 542 -30.06 -27.20 -19.28
C SER A 542 -30.63 -26.02 -18.47
N PRO A 543 -31.95 -25.75 -18.58
CA PRO A 543 -32.62 -24.74 -17.77
C PRO A 543 -32.42 -24.98 -16.28
N ARG A 544 -32.23 -23.91 -15.51
CA ARG A 544 -32.17 -24.00 -14.04
C ARG A 544 -33.49 -24.56 -13.52
N ILE A 545 -33.48 -25.79 -13.00
CA ILE A 545 -34.65 -26.42 -12.39
C ILE A 545 -35.12 -25.56 -11.21
N GLY A 546 -36.32 -25.02 -11.31
CA GLY A 546 -36.94 -24.22 -10.28
C GLY A 546 -37.25 -25.08 -9.06
N ARG A 547 -37.16 -24.47 -7.86
CA ARG A 547 -37.50 -25.14 -6.58
C ARG A 547 -38.86 -25.84 -6.58
N ASN A 548 -39.82 -25.35 -7.37
CA ASN A 548 -41.17 -25.89 -7.43
C ASN A 548 -41.42 -26.85 -8.62
N ASP A 549 -40.44 -27.05 -9.50
CA ASP A 549 -40.58 -27.92 -10.69
C ASP A 549 -40.51 -29.40 -10.31
N PRO A 550 -41.00 -30.32 -11.19
CA PRO A 550 -40.84 -31.75 -10.99
C PRO A 550 -39.36 -32.13 -10.82
N CYS A 551 -39.06 -32.96 -9.82
CA CYS A 551 -37.69 -33.38 -9.55
C CYS A 551 -37.17 -34.29 -10.67
N PRO A 552 -35.97 -34.05 -11.21
CA PRO A 552 -35.43 -34.80 -12.36
C PRO A 552 -35.10 -36.27 -12.04
N CYS A 553 -35.08 -36.68 -10.77
CA CYS A 553 -34.85 -38.08 -10.37
C CYS A 553 -36.06 -39.01 -10.62
N GLY A 554 -37.15 -38.51 -11.24
CA GLY A 554 -38.32 -39.31 -11.58
C GLY A 554 -39.28 -39.59 -10.41
N SER A 555 -39.06 -38.99 -9.24
CA SER A 555 -39.85 -39.31 -8.03
C SER A 555 -41.29 -38.74 -8.03
N GLY A 556 -41.68 -37.95 -9.03
CA GLY A 556 -42.96 -37.24 -9.10
C GLY A 556 -43.16 -36.12 -8.06
N LYS A 557 -42.14 -35.76 -7.27
CA LYS A 557 -42.21 -34.69 -6.23
C LYS A 557 -41.59 -33.39 -6.75
N LYS A 558 -41.96 -32.24 -6.16
CA LYS A 558 -41.30 -30.95 -6.44
C LYS A 558 -39.83 -30.97 -5.99
N TYR A 559 -38.93 -30.34 -6.74
CA TYR A 559 -37.47 -30.39 -6.52
C TYR A 559 -37.07 -29.99 -5.09
N LYS A 560 -37.68 -28.95 -4.51
CA LYS A 560 -37.45 -28.53 -3.11
C LYS A 560 -37.81 -29.56 -2.04
N LYS A 561 -38.69 -30.52 -2.36
CA LYS A 561 -39.14 -31.59 -1.44
C LYS A 561 -38.45 -32.93 -1.71
N CYS A 562 -37.42 -32.95 -2.57
CA CYS A 562 -36.73 -34.17 -2.97
C CYS A 562 -35.20 -33.98 -2.93
N CYS A 563 -34.58 -33.61 -4.05
CA CYS A 563 -33.12 -33.58 -4.18
C CYS A 563 -32.47 -32.25 -3.77
N TRP A 564 -33.25 -31.22 -3.39
CA TRP A 564 -32.70 -29.90 -3.04
C TRP A 564 -31.75 -29.91 -1.83
N ASN A 565 -32.02 -30.74 -0.81
CA ASN A 565 -31.21 -30.83 0.41
C ASN A 565 -30.30 -32.08 0.44
N LYS A 566 -30.03 -32.71 -0.71
CA LYS A 566 -29.21 -33.94 -0.80
C LYS A 566 -27.88 -33.73 -1.53
N ARG A 567 -27.35 -32.50 -1.50
CA ARG A 567 -26.00 -32.20 -1.96
C ARG A 567 -25.16 -31.89 -0.72
N GLU A 568 -24.68 -32.95 -0.08
CA GLU A 568 -23.35 -32.97 0.56
C GLU A 568 -22.36 -33.39 -0.53
#